data_AF-A0A956I0L8-F1
#
_entry.id   AF-A0A956I0L8-F1
#
_cell.length_a   1.000
_cell.length_b   1.000
_cell.length_c   1.000
_cell.angle_alpha   90.00
_cell.angle_beta   90.00
_cell.angle_gamma   90.00
#
_symmetry.space_group_name_H-M   'P 1'
#
loop_
_entity.id
_entity.type
_entity.pdbx_description
1 polymer ?
#
loop_
_entity_poly.entity_id
_entity_poly.type
_entity_poly.pdbx_seq_one_letter_code
_entity_poly.pdbx_strand_id
1 'polypeptide(L)'
;EQRAAFEAAAKEVLAFVRPRTNRFARHGADLEDRTFLAEVIEQQLSRVSTACEARLCASAGAVLADAAKALAIDPESLDRRIRVAIGPAMARFAGFQDGVLAGGGLRHFFEEDLPHAELAVGPLAEALSTQRAHPRERLRPALRDAVTGLADALEQDRVEAVADIQREADRLRDRVYEPLRALRAVLEELAD
;
A
#
# COMPACT_ATOMS: atom_id res chain seq x y z
N GLU A 1 -9.39 11.11 -4.22
CA GLU A 1 -8.03 10.91 -4.80
C GLU A 1 -8.02 10.09 -6.07
N GLN A 2 -8.54 8.85 -6.11
CA GLN A 2 -8.68 8.12 -7.38
C GLN A 2 -9.50 8.91 -8.42
N ARG A 3 -10.59 9.54 -8.00
CA ARG A 3 -11.36 10.47 -8.83
C ARG A 3 -10.51 11.61 -9.41
N ALA A 4 -9.55 12.15 -8.65
CA ALA A 4 -8.65 13.20 -9.13
C ALA A 4 -7.63 12.67 -10.16
N ALA A 5 -7.22 11.39 -10.04
CA ALA A 5 -6.40 10.72 -11.05
C ALA A 5 -7.16 10.52 -12.36
N PHE A 6 -8.42 10.08 -12.30
CA PHE A 6 -9.27 9.98 -13.48
C PHE A 6 -9.60 11.35 -14.06
N GLU A 7 -9.80 12.37 -13.22
CA GLU A 7 -9.97 13.75 -13.69
C GLU A 7 -8.70 14.28 -14.36
N ALA A 8 -7.50 13.89 -13.91
CA ALA A 8 -6.24 14.24 -14.56
C ALA A 8 -6.07 13.51 -15.90
N ALA A 9 -6.28 12.19 -15.93
CA ALA A 9 -6.24 11.41 -17.17
C ALA A 9 -7.30 11.90 -18.17
N ALA A 10 -8.53 12.16 -17.70
CA ALA A 10 -9.60 12.72 -18.52
C ALA A 10 -9.28 14.14 -19.01
N LYS A 11 -8.58 14.97 -18.23
CA LYS A 11 -8.09 16.28 -18.71
C LYS A 11 -7.07 16.13 -19.83
N GLU A 12 -6.15 15.17 -19.74
CA GLU A 12 -5.16 14.89 -20.79
C GLU A 12 -5.82 14.33 -22.05
N VAL A 13 -6.73 13.37 -21.91
CA VAL A 13 -7.57 12.86 -23.01
C VAL A 13 -8.34 14.00 -23.68
N LEU A 14 -9.00 14.85 -22.89
CA LEU A 14 -9.83 15.94 -23.40
C LEU A 14 -8.99 17.06 -24.05
N ALA A 15 -7.79 17.34 -23.52
CA ALA A 15 -6.82 18.25 -24.13
C ALA A 15 -6.33 17.75 -25.49
N PHE A 16 -6.20 16.42 -25.64
CA PHE A 16 -5.82 15.78 -26.90
C PHE A 16 -6.96 15.68 -27.92
N VAL A 17 -8.19 15.42 -27.45
CA VAL A 17 -9.38 15.23 -28.28
C VAL A 17 -10.00 16.54 -28.76
N ARG A 18 -10.05 17.60 -27.93
CA ARG A 18 -10.67 18.90 -28.29
C ARG A 18 -10.16 19.53 -29.59
N PRO A 19 -8.84 19.57 -29.87
CA PRO A 19 -8.31 20.10 -31.13
C PRO A 19 -8.72 19.29 -32.37
N ARG A 20 -9.11 18.02 -32.17
CA ARG A 20 -9.35 17.02 -33.22
C ARG A 20 -10.80 16.51 -33.25
N THR A 21 -11.72 17.17 -32.53
CA THR A 21 -13.13 16.76 -32.35
C THR A 21 -13.84 16.43 -33.67
N ASN A 22 -13.56 17.19 -34.74
CA ASN A 22 -14.13 16.96 -36.08
C ASN A 22 -13.57 15.72 -36.82
N ARG A 23 -12.37 15.22 -36.44
CA ARG A 23 -11.76 14.00 -37.01
C ARG A 23 -12.22 12.74 -36.27
N PHE A 24 -12.26 12.77 -34.94
CA PHE A 24 -12.73 11.64 -34.13
C PHE A 24 -14.20 11.28 -34.41
N ALA A 25 -15.06 12.28 -34.65
CA ALA A 25 -16.48 12.08 -34.97
C ALA A 25 -16.75 11.57 -36.40
N ARG A 26 -15.81 11.69 -37.34
CA ARG A 26 -15.99 11.31 -38.76
C ARG A 26 -15.20 10.10 -39.21
N HIS A 27 -14.08 9.78 -38.57
CA HIS A 27 -13.19 8.69 -39.00
C HIS A 27 -12.77 7.72 -37.89
N GLY A 28 -13.28 7.89 -36.66
CA GLY A 28 -12.81 7.14 -35.50
C GLY A 28 -11.42 7.62 -35.07
N ALA A 29 -11.04 7.32 -33.82
CA ALA A 29 -9.67 7.55 -33.37
C ALA A 29 -8.71 6.73 -34.21
N ASP A 30 -7.72 7.39 -34.84
CA ASP A 30 -6.68 6.72 -35.61
C ASP A 30 -5.88 5.78 -34.69
N LEU A 31 -5.33 4.69 -35.22
CA LEU A 31 -4.72 3.63 -34.40
C LEU A 31 -3.54 4.15 -33.56
N GLU A 32 -2.79 5.11 -34.12
CA GLU A 32 -1.71 5.82 -33.43
C GLU A 32 -2.21 6.68 -32.27
N ASP A 33 -3.32 7.40 -32.45
CA ASP A 33 -3.93 8.25 -31.41
C ASP A 33 -4.42 7.40 -30.22
N ARG A 34 -4.99 6.22 -30.49
CA ARG A 34 -5.40 5.27 -29.44
C ARG A 34 -4.21 4.70 -28.67
N THR A 35 -3.12 4.43 -29.36
CA THR A 35 -1.89 3.90 -28.77
C THR A 35 -1.26 4.93 -27.83
N PHE A 36 -1.16 6.18 -28.27
CA PHE A 36 -0.68 7.28 -27.43
C PHE A 36 -1.56 7.49 -26.19
N LEU A 37 -2.90 7.53 -26.35
CA LEU A 37 -3.80 7.72 -25.22
C LEU A 37 -3.76 6.54 -24.22
N ALA A 38 -3.57 5.31 -24.70
CA ALA A 38 -3.35 4.15 -23.85
C ALA A 38 -2.09 4.32 -22.99
N GLU A 39 -0.95 4.69 -23.60
CA GLU A 39 0.30 4.93 -22.88
C GLU A 39 0.15 6.02 -21.81
N VAL A 40 -0.55 7.11 -22.13
CA VAL A 40 -0.80 8.21 -21.18
C VAL A 40 -1.63 7.74 -19.99
N ILE A 41 -2.70 6.97 -20.23
CA ILE A 41 -3.56 6.43 -19.17
C ILE A 41 -2.78 5.45 -18.28
N GLU A 42 -2.00 4.55 -18.88
CA GLU A 42 -1.15 3.60 -18.16
C GLU A 42 -0.11 4.31 -17.28
N GLN A 43 0.59 5.32 -17.83
CA GLN A 43 1.56 6.11 -17.06
C GLN A 43 0.90 6.81 -15.87
N GLN A 44 -0.30 7.38 -16.07
CA GLN A 44 -0.98 8.11 -15.02
C GLN A 44 -1.51 7.17 -13.92
N LEU A 45 -2.03 6.00 -14.29
CA LEU A 45 -2.46 4.98 -13.34
C LEU A 45 -1.28 4.43 -12.54
N SER A 46 -0.14 4.16 -13.19
CA SER A 46 1.10 3.73 -12.53
C SER A 46 1.57 4.75 -11.49
N ARG A 47 1.65 6.04 -11.86
CA ARG A 47 2.03 7.13 -10.93
C ARG A 47 1.13 7.18 -9.71
N VAL A 48 -0.18 7.03 -9.92
CA VAL A 48 -1.17 7.10 -8.84
C VAL A 48 -1.08 5.88 -7.92
N SER A 49 -0.81 4.70 -8.48
CA SER A 49 -0.56 3.48 -7.70
C SER A 49 0.65 3.67 -6.77
N THR A 50 1.77 4.14 -7.32
CA THR A 50 3.00 4.43 -6.54
C THR A 50 2.76 5.48 -5.46
N ALA A 51 2.05 6.57 -5.79
CA ALA A 51 1.72 7.60 -4.81
C ALA A 51 0.79 7.06 -3.70
N CYS A 52 -0.15 6.16 -4.04
CA CYS A 52 -1.02 5.51 -3.07
C CYS A 52 -0.23 4.59 -2.14
N GLU A 53 0.70 3.80 -2.67
CA GLU A 53 1.59 2.95 -1.88
C GLU A 53 2.39 3.78 -0.88
N ALA A 54 3.04 4.85 -1.34
CA ALA A 54 3.83 5.71 -0.48
C ALA A 54 3.00 6.31 0.67
N ARG A 55 1.76 6.76 0.38
CA ARG A 55 0.84 7.25 1.42
C ARG A 55 0.39 6.16 2.38
N LEU A 56 0.11 4.96 1.88
CA LEU A 56 -0.31 3.85 2.72
C LEU A 56 0.81 3.45 3.69
N CYS A 57 2.04 3.35 3.19
CA CYS A 57 3.23 3.09 3.99
C CYS A 57 3.45 4.19 5.05
N ALA A 58 3.35 5.47 4.66
CA ALA A 58 3.48 6.59 5.58
C ALA A 58 2.37 6.57 6.67
N SER A 59 1.13 6.29 6.28
CA SER A 59 0.01 6.19 7.22
C SER A 59 0.17 5.01 8.18
N ALA A 60 0.61 3.85 7.69
CA ALA A 60 0.90 2.70 8.53
C ALA A 60 2.06 2.99 9.50
N GLY A 61 3.10 3.67 9.02
CA GLY A 61 4.25 4.08 9.84
C GLY A 61 3.83 5.03 10.96
N ALA A 62 2.98 6.01 10.66
CA ALA A 62 2.45 6.93 11.66
C ALA A 62 1.62 6.21 12.75
N VAL A 63 0.78 5.24 12.36
CA VAL A 63 -0.05 4.47 13.30
C VAL A 63 0.81 3.55 14.18
N LEU A 64 1.85 2.95 13.60
CA LEU A 64 2.72 1.99 14.30
C LEU A 64 3.89 2.63 15.04
N ALA A 65 4.09 3.94 14.91
CA ALA A 65 5.25 4.64 15.47
C ALA A 65 5.40 4.46 16.98
N ASP A 66 4.31 4.58 17.74
CA ASP A 66 4.38 4.48 19.20
C ASP A 66 4.55 3.03 19.67
N ALA A 67 3.95 2.06 18.97
CA ALA A 67 4.19 0.64 19.22
C ALA A 67 5.65 0.26 18.92
N ALA A 68 6.21 0.76 17.83
CA ALA A 68 7.61 0.55 17.46
C ALA A 68 8.58 1.13 18.50
N LYS A 69 8.31 2.34 19.03
CA LYS A 69 9.08 2.91 20.13
C LYS A 69 9.05 2.02 21.38
N ALA A 70 7.88 1.50 21.74
CA ALA A 70 7.73 0.62 22.90
C ALA A 70 8.52 -0.70 22.75
N LEU A 71 8.66 -1.18 21.51
CA LEU A 71 9.43 -2.37 21.17
C LEU A 71 10.92 -2.09 20.86
N ALA A 72 11.37 -0.83 21.04
CA ALA A 72 12.71 -0.38 20.66
C ALA A 72 13.08 -0.70 19.20
N ILE A 73 12.09 -0.71 18.30
CA ILE A 73 12.28 -0.91 16.85
C ILE A 73 12.69 0.42 16.24
N ASP A 74 13.81 0.40 15.52
CA ASP A 74 14.32 1.55 14.77
C ASP A 74 13.32 1.99 13.66
N PRO A 75 13.10 3.30 13.44
CA PRO A 75 12.17 3.79 12.41
C PRO A 75 12.44 3.31 10.99
N GLU A 76 13.72 3.13 10.60
CA GLU A 76 14.08 2.62 9.28
C GLU A 76 13.73 1.13 9.14
N SER A 77 13.93 0.36 10.22
CA SER A 77 13.50 -1.04 10.29
C SER A 77 11.98 -1.17 10.18
N LEU A 78 11.23 -0.30 10.87
CA LEU A 78 9.77 -0.25 10.77
C LEU A 78 9.32 0.08 9.33
N ASP A 79 9.88 1.11 8.70
CA ASP A 79 9.54 1.48 7.32
C ASP A 79 9.81 0.33 6.35
N ARG A 80 10.94 -0.37 6.50
CA ARG A 80 11.29 -1.54 5.69
C ARG A 80 10.26 -2.67 5.86
N ARG A 81 9.88 -2.99 7.10
CA ARG A 81 8.87 -4.03 7.39
C ARG A 81 7.51 -3.68 6.79
N ILE A 82 7.09 -2.42 6.90
CA ILE A 82 5.85 -1.91 6.31
C ILE A 82 5.87 -2.05 4.78
N ARG A 83 6.95 -1.62 4.12
CA ARG A 83 7.10 -1.77 2.66
C ARG A 83 7.10 -3.23 2.22
N VAL A 84 7.78 -4.10 2.97
CA VAL A 84 7.80 -5.55 2.67
C VAL A 84 6.41 -6.17 2.81
N ALA A 85 5.60 -5.71 3.77
CA ALA A 85 4.23 -6.20 3.94
C ALA A 85 3.29 -5.69 2.83
N ILE A 86 3.31 -4.39 2.53
CA ILE A 86 2.34 -3.74 1.62
C ILE A 86 2.73 -3.86 0.14
N GLY A 87 4.03 -3.75 -0.16
CA GLY A 87 4.56 -3.68 -1.52
C GLY A 87 4.08 -4.83 -2.42
N PRO A 88 4.12 -6.11 -1.99
CA PRO A 88 3.64 -7.22 -2.79
C PRO A 88 2.14 -7.13 -3.16
N ALA A 89 1.29 -6.66 -2.24
CA ALA A 89 -0.13 -6.48 -2.51
C ALA A 89 -0.38 -5.36 -3.52
N MET A 90 0.36 -4.25 -3.41
CA MET A 90 0.31 -3.14 -4.36
C MET A 90 0.82 -3.55 -5.75
N ALA A 91 1.97 -4.23 -5.82
CA ALA A 91 2.55 -4.72 -7.07
C ALA A 91 1.61 -5.71 -7.79
N ARG A 92 0.99 -6.63 -7.04
CA ARG A 92 0.01 -7.57 -7.59
C ARG A 92 -1.22 -6.85 -8.13
N PHE A 93 -1.71 -5.83 -7.43
CA PHE A 93 -2.84 -5.04 -7.89
C PHE A 93 -2.50 -4.24 -9.15
N ALA A 94 -1.32 -3.62 -9.21
CA ALA A 94 -0.84 -2.91 -10.40
C ALA A 94 -0.76 -3.85 -11.61
N GLY A 95 -0.10 -5.00 -11.47
CA GLY A 95 -0.02 -5.98 -12.57
C GLY A 95 -1.37 -6.54 -13.00
N PHE A 96 -2.33 -6.69 -12.07
CA PHE A 96 -3.70 -7.06 -12.42
C PHE A 96 -4.41 -5.96 -13.22
N GLN A 97 -4.25 -4.70 -12.81
CA GLN A 97 -4.81 -3.56 -13.55
C GLN A 97 -4.23 -3.47 -14.96
N ASP A 98 -2.91 -3.60 -15.10
CA ASP A 98 -2.25 -3.60 -16.40
C ASP A 98 -2.77 -4.75 -17.28
N GLY A 99 -2.96 -5.94 -16.70
CA GLY A 99 -3.57 -7.08 -17.40
C GLY A 99 -5.01 -6.84 -17.85
N VAL A 100 -5.83 -6.14 -17.06
CA VAL A 100 -7.21 -5.78 -17.43
C VAL A 100 -7.24 -4.76 -18.56
N LEU A 101 -6.33 -3.77 -18.51
CA LEU A 101 -6.24 -2.73 -19.52
C LEU A 101 -5.72 -3.29 -20.86
N ALA A 102 -4.64 -4.08 -20.82
CA ALA A 102 -4.08 -4.75 -21.99
C ALA A 102 -5.01 -5.85 -22.55
N GLY A 103 -5.81 -6.48 -21.69
CA GLY A 103 -6.76 -7.54 -22.04
C GLY A 103 -8.01 -7.06 -22.80
N GLY A 104 -8.11 -5.77 -23.10
CA GLY A 104 -9.19 -5.22 -23.93
C GLY A 104 -10.00 -4.11 -23.27
N GLY A 105 -9.77 -3.78 -21.99
CA GLY A 105 -10.48 -2.69 -21.31
C GLY A 105 -10.26 -1.33 -21.98
N LEU A 106 -9.02 -1.04 -22.41
CA LEU A 106 -8.72 0.19 -23.16
C LEU A 106 -9.31 0.16 -24.56
N ARG A 107 -9.29 -1.00 -25.23
CA ARG A 107 -9.87 -1.14 -26.56
C ARG A 107 -11.38 -0.87 -26.54
N HIS A 108 -12.09 -1.48 -25.60
CA HIS A 108 -13.53 -1.29 -25.45
C HIS A 108 -13.87 0.15 -25.03
N PHE A 109 -13.05 0.79 -24.18
CA PHE A 109 -13.17 2.23 -23.91
C PHE A 109 -13.08 3.07 -25.20
N PHE A 110 -12.10 2.83 -26.06
CA PHE A 110 -11.93 3.61 -27.30
C PHE A 110 -12.97 3.30 -28.38
N GLU A 111 -13.47 2.06 -28.45
CA GLU A 111 -14.39 1.60 -29.48
C GLU A 111 -15.86 1.84 -29.12
N GLU A 112 -16.23 1.74 -27.85
CA GLU A 112 -17.63 1.75 -27.41
C GLU A 112 -17.95 2.96 -26.50
N ASP A 113 -17.09 3.28 -25.52
CA ASP A 113 -17.40 4.33 -24.56
C ASP A 113 -17.06 5.74 -25.09
N LEU A 114 -15.86 5.93 -25.65
CA LEU A 114 -15.36 7.24 -26.10
C LEU A 114 -16.23 7.90 -27.19
N PRO A 115 -16.75 7.18 -28.20
CA PRO A 115 -17.61 7.79 -29.23
C PRO A 115 -18.95 8.29 -28.71
N HIS A 116 -19.41 7.77 -27.57
CA HIS A 116 -20.72 8.08 -26.98
C HIS A 116 -20.62 8.95 -25.72
N ALA A 117 -19.43 9.04 -25.12
CA ALA A 117 -19.18 9.87 -23.96
C ALA A 117 -19.26 11.37 -24.30
N GLU A 118 -19.92 12.13 -23.42
CA GLU A 118 -19.81 13.58 -23.45
C GLU A 118 -18.34 13.97 -23.24
N LEU A 119 -17.82 14.86 -24.09
CA LEU A 119 -16.45 15.39 -24.02
C LEU A 119 -16.30 16.39 -22.86
N ALA A 120 -16.47 15.88 -21.65
CA ALA A 120 -16.31 16.54 -20.38
C ALA A 120 -15.48 15.62 -19.45
N VAL A 121 -14.75 16.24 -18.52
CA VAL A 121 -13.80 15.54 -17.65
C VAL A 121 -14.51 14.49 -16.78
N GLY A 122 -15.70 14.79 -16.27
CA GLY A 122 -16.46 13.87 -15.41
C GLY A 122 -16.90 12.59 -16.12
N PRO A 123 -17.65 12.68 -17.24
CA PRO A 123 -18.09 11.51 -18.01
C PRO A 123 -16.95 10.62 -18.50
N LEU A 124 -15.84 11.21 -18.99
CA LEU A 124 -14.65 10.45 -19.39
C LEU A 124 -13.97 9.76 -18.22
N ALA A 125 -13.88 10.43 -17.07
CA ALA A 125 -13.35 9.85 -15.84
C ALA A 125 -14.21 8.66 -15.36
N GLU A 126 -15.53 8.76 -15.51
CA GLU A 126 -16.48 7.71 -15.13
C GLU A 126 -16.40 6.50 -16.06
N ALA A 127 -16.36 6.71 -17.38
CA ALA A 127 -16.15 5.65 -18.37
C ALA A 127 -14.83 4.90 -18.13
N LEU A 128 -13.71 5.62 -17.95
CA LEU A 128 -12.42 5.03 -17.60
C LEU A 128 -12.46 4.26 -16.27
N SER A 129 -13.30 4.70 -15.33
CA SER A 129 -13.42 4.06 -14.02
C SER A 129 -14.17 2.72 -14.04
N THR A 130 -14.94 2.46 -15.11
CA THR A 130 -15.73 1.25 -15.31
C THR A 130 -14.89 0.12 -15.91
N GLN A 131 -13.89 0.45 -16.72
CA GLN A 131 -13.03 -0.52 -17.43
C GLN A 131 -11.88 -1.09 -16.59
N ARG A 132 -11.94 -0.98 -15.25
CA ARG A 132 -10.84 -1.35 -14.35
C ARG A 132 -11.28 -2.19 -13.17
N ALA A 133 -10.31 -2.87 -12.57
CA ALA A 133 -10.47 -3.57 -11.31
C ALA A 133 -10.86 -2.61 -10.18
N HIS A 134 -11.95 -2.92 -9.45
CA HIS A 134 -12.32 -2.16 -8.27
C HIS A 134 -11.34 -2.43 -7.11
N PRO A 135 -10.66 -1.39 -6.58
CA PRO A 135 -9.68 -1.56 -5.48
C PRO A 135 -10.31 -2.17 -4.23
N ARG A 136 -11.58 -1.89 -3.97
CA ARG A 136 -12.29 -2.44 -2.80
C ARG A 136 -12.43 -3.97 -2.86
N GLU A 137 -12.51 -4.54 -4.05
CA GLU A 137 -12.72 -5.97 -4.24
C GLU A 137 -11.40 -6.73 -4.30
N ARG A 138 -10.36 -6.12 -4.90
CA ARG A 138 -9.08 -6.80 -5.16
C ARG A 138 -7.95 -6.39 -4.24
N LEU A 139 -7.82 -5.10 -3.95
CA LEU A 139 -6.73 -4.57 -3.14
C LEU A 139 -7.04 -4.67 -1.64
N ARG A 140 -8.28 -4.38 -1.23
CA ARG A 140 -8.66 -4.34 0.19
C ARG A 140 -8.44 -5.67 0.92
N PRO A 141 -8.81 -6.85 0.39
CA PRO A 141 -8.54 -8.12 1.07
C PRO A 141 -7.03 -8.36 1.23
N ALA A 142 -6.26 -8.18 0.16
CA ALA A 142 -4.80 -8.38 0.18
C ALA A 142 -4.09 -7.44 1.16
N LEU A 143 -4.50 -6.17 1.23
CA LEU A 143 -3.95 -5.22 2.22
C LEU A 143 -4.35 -5.59 3.64
N ARG A 144 -5.57 -6.09 3.86
CA ARG A 144 -6.00 -6.54 5.17
C ARG A 144 -5.13 -7.70 5.65
N ASP A 145 -4.93 -8.70 4.80
CA ASP A 145 -4.12 -9.87 5.13
C ASP A 145 -2.66 -9.47 5.40
N ALA A 146 -2.09 -8.56 4.58
CA ALA A 146 -0.75 -8.04 4.78
C ALA A 146 -0.58 -7.27 6.10
N VAL A 147 -1.53 -6.40 6.45
CA VAL A 147 -1.50 -5.63 7.69
C VAL A 147 -1.71 -6.53 8.90
N THR A 148 -2.62 -7.52 8.82
CA THR A 148 -2.80 -8.52 9.87
C THR A 148 -1.53 -9.32 10.09
N GLY A 149 -0.89 -9.81 9.02
CA GLY A 149 0.38 -10.54 9.13
C GLY A 149 1.50 -9.68 9.73
N LEU A 150 1.57 -8.38 9.41
CA LEU A 150 2.51 -7.46 10.04
C LEU A 150 2.24 -7.28 11.54
N ALA A 151 0.96 -7.15 11.93
CA ALA A 151 0.57 -7.03 13.32
C ALA A 151 0.92 -8.28 14.12
N ASP A 152 0.66 -9.47 13.55
CA ASP A 152 0.98 -10.75 14.17
C ASP A 152 2.50 -10.92 14.36
N ALA A 153 3.31 -10.50 13.38
CA ALA A 153 4.76 -10.53 13.49
C ALA A 153 5.28 -9.57 14.59
N LEU A 154 4.73 -8.36 14.69
CA LEU A 154 5.10 -7.42 15.74
C LEU A 154 4.70 -7.91 17.14
N GLU A 155 3.56 -8.61 17.24
CA GLU A 155 3.13 -9.22 18.49
C GLU A 155 4.04 -10.39 18.90
N GLN A 156 4.50 -11.20 17.94
CA GLN A 156 5.50 -12.24 18.21
C GLN A 156 6.81 -11.65 18.73
N ASP A 157 7.34 -10.62 18.06
CA ASP A 157 8.55 -9.91 18.51
C ASP A 157 8.39 -9.38 19.95
N ARG A 158 7.20 -8.85 20.29
CA ARG A 158 6.87 -8.39 21.63
C ARG A 158 6.92 -9.53 22.66
N VAL A 159 6.29 -10.66 22.35
CA VAL A 159 6.24 -11.83 23.24
C VAL A 159 7.65 -12.36 23.49
N GLU A 160 8.48 -12.45 22.44
CA GLU A 160 9.88 -12.87 22.56
C GLU A 160 10.70 -11.90 23.41
N ALA A 161 10.58 -10.59 23.17
CA ALA A 161 11.28 -9.58 23.97
C ALA A 161 10.92 -9.65 25.46
N VAL A 162 9.64 -9.85 25.80
CA VAL A 162 9.20 -10.02 27.19
C VAL A 162 9.78 -11.28 27.81
N ALA A 163 9.78 -12.40 27.07
CA ALA A 163 10.34 -13.66 27.55
C ALA A 163 11.86 -13.57 27.78
N ASP A 164 12.58 -12.82 26.93
CA ASP A 164 14.01 -12.57 27.07
C ASP A 164 14.33 -11.76 28.33
N ILE A 165 13.56 -10.68 28.58
CA ILE A 165 13.69 -9.86 29.79
C ILE A 165 13.44 -10.69 31.05
N GLN A 166 12.41 -11.55 31.06
CA GLN A 166 12.11 -12.43 32.18
C GLN A 166 13.25 -13.42 32.44
N ARG A 167 13.76 -14.06 31.39
CA ARG A 167 14.90 -14.99 31.49
C ARG A 167 16.15 -14.30 32.05
N GLU A 168 16.41 -13.06 31.66
CA GLU A 168 17.56 -12.32 32.19
C GLU A 168 17.35 -11.88 33.64
N ALA A 169 16.13 -11.47 34.01
CA ALA A 169 15.79 -11.13 35.39
C ALA A 169 15.95 -12.35 36.33
N ASP A 170 15.51 -13.53 35.89
CA ASP A 170 15.66 -14.77 36.66
C ASP A 170 17.15 -15.15 36.80
N ARG A 171 17.95 -15.05 35.73
CA ARG A 171 19.42 -15.26 35.82
C ARG A 171 20.08 -14.31 36.80
N LEU A 172 19.71 -13.03 36.80
CA LEU A 172 20.25 -12.05 37.74
C LEU A 172 19.86 -12.39 39.18
N ARG A 173 18.62 -12.83 39.39
CA ARG A 173 18.13 -13.30 40.70
C ARG A 173 18.94 -14.47 41.21
N ASP A 174 19.14 -15.49 40.39
CA ASP A 174 19.88 -16.70 40.77
C ASP A 174 21.36 -16.41 41.03
N ARG A 175 21.98 -15.51 40.27
CA ARG A 175 23.43 -15.20 40.39
C ARG A 175 23.76 -14.21 41.49
N VAL A 176 22.87 -13.28 41.81
CA VAL A 176 23.19 -12.13 42.68
C VAL A 176 22.30 -12.10 43.90
N TYR A 177 20.98 -12.15 43.74
CA TYR A 177 20.06 -11.92 44.87
C TYR A 177 19.96 -13.13 45.79
N GLU A 178 19.88 -14.35 45.27
CA GLU A 178 19.82 -15.56 46.10
C GLU A 178 21.11 -15.78 46.92
N PRO A 179 22.33 -15.65 46.34
CA PRO A 179 23.55 -15.74 47.13
C PRO A 179 23.67 -14.67 48.22
N LEU A 180 23.28 -13.41 47.94
CA LEU A 180 23.28 -12.34 48.94
C LEU A 180 22.24 -12.57 50.04
N ARG A 181 21.08 -13.13 49.70
CA ARG A 181 20.05 -13.51 50.67
C ARG A 181 20.54 -14.66 51.57
N ALA A 182 21.18 -15.66 50.99
CA ALA A 182 21.78 -16.75 51.75
C ALA A 182 22.89 -16.25 52.68
N LEU A 183 23.76 -15.36 52.20
CA LEU A 183 24.80 -14.74 53.02
C LEU A 183 24.20 -13.93 54.18
N ARG A 184 23.15 -13.14 53.92
CA ARG A 184 22.44 -12.39 54.95
C ARG A 184 21.85 -13.31 56.02
N ALA A 185 21.21 -14.41 55.63
CA ALA A 185 20.64 -15.37 56.57
C ALA A 185 21.72 -15.97 57.50
N VAL A 186 22.89 -16.32 56.95
CA VAL A 186 24.04 -16.80 57.74
C VAL A 186 24.56 -15.73 58.69
N LEU A 187 24.61 -14.46 58.27
CA LEU A 187 25.04 -13.36 59.14
C LEU A 187 24.04 -13.07 60.26
N GLU A 188 22.74 -13.22 60.01
CA GLU A 188 21.69 -13.09 61.03
C GLU A 188 21.78 -14.24 62.05
N GLU A 189 22.02 -15.49 61.62
CA GLU A 189 22.25 -16.64 62.52
C GLU A 189 23.51 -16.51 63.40
N LEU A 190 24.54 -15.81 62.93
CA LEU A 190 25.78 -15.59 63.69
C LEU A 190 25.70 -14.41 64.67
N ALA A 191 24.69 -13.56 64.54
CA ALA A 191 24.48 -12.38 65.38
C ALA A 191 23.54 -12.65 66.57
N ASP A 192 22.78 -13.75 66.54
CA ASP A 192 22.03 -14.32 67.67
C ASP A 192 22.91 -15.26 68.53
#